data_AF-A0A3C0B924-F1
#
_entry.id   AF-A0A3C0B924-F1
#
_cell.length_a   1.000
_cell.length_b   1.000
_cell.length_c   1.000
_cell.angle_alpha   90.00
_cell.angle_beta   90.00
_cell.angle_gamma   90.00
#
_symmetry.space_group_name_H-M   'P 1'
#
loop_
_entity.id
_entity.type
_entity.pdbx_description
1 polymer ?
#
loop_
_entity_poly.entity_id
_entity_poly.type
_entity_poly.pdbx_seq_one_letter_code
_entity_poly.pdbx_strand_id
1 'polypeptide(L)' 'MPIKIVWARLASRNFENILQYLDQNWERRVSLAFIDTVEENISFIKENPRQFPLINIELSIR' A
#
# COMPACT_ATOMS: atom_id res chain seq x y z
N MET A 1 -18.51 -5.16 10.77
CA MET A 1 -17.70 -4.03 11.27
C MET A 1 -16.76 -3.58 10.16
N PRO A 2 -16.55 -2.28 9.91
CA PRO A 2 -15.59 -1.84 8.91
C PRO A 2 -14.17 -2.25 9.33
N ILE A 3 -13.44 -2.91 8.43
CA ILE A 3 -12.03 -3.25 8.66
C ILE A 3 -11.23 -1.96 8.67
N LYS A 4 -10.53 -1.70 9.78
CA LYS A 4 -9.66 -0.55 9.93
C LYS A 4 -8.27 -0.91 9.40
N ILE A 5 -7.82 -0.19 8.38
CA ILE A 5 -6.46 -0.29 7.88
C ILE A 5 -5.53 0.48 8.82
N VAL A 6 -4.44 -0.16 9.22
CA VAL A 6 -3.41 0.45 10.07
C VAL A 6 -2.08 0.26 9.38
N TRP A 7 -1.35 1.35 9.18
CA TRP A 7 -0.02 1.32 8.60
C TRP A 7 1.03 1.16 9.69
N ALA A 8 1.96 0.22 9.49
CA ALA A 8 3.16 0.18 10.29
C ALA A 8 4.00 1.45 10.03
N ARG A 9 4.71 1.94 11.05
CA ARG A 9 5.57 3.14 10.93
C ARG A 9 6.57 3.03 9.76
N LEU A 10 7.11 1.82 9.54
CA LEU A 10 8.03 1.56 8.43
C LEU A 10 7.33 1.65 7.07
N ALA A 11 6.08 1.17 6.97
CA ALA A 11 5.30 1.24 5.73
C ALA A 11 4.99 2.69 5.35
N SER A 12 4.60 3.54 6.31
CA SER A 12 4.38 4.97 6.05
C SER A 12 5.65 5.66 5.54
N ARG A 13 6.80 5.41 6.19
CA ARG A 13 8.08 5.95 5.74
C ARG A 13 8.48 5.47 4.35
N ASN A 14 8.25 4.19 4.05
CA ASN A 14 8.55 3.65 2.73
C ASN A 14 7.69 4.29 1.64
N PHE A 15 6.40 4.51 1.92
CA PHE A 15 5.50 5.19 1.00
C PHE A 15 5.95 6.64 0.74
N GLU A 16 6.29 7.40 1.79
CA GLU A 16 6.86 8.75 1.66
C GLU A 16 8.13 8.76 0.81
N ASN A 17 9.06 7.83 1.05
CA ASN A 17 10.31 7.74 0.29
C ASN A 17 10.06 7.44 -1.20
N ILE A 18 9.11 6.56 -1.51
CA ILE A 18 8.75 6.25 -2.90
C ILE A 18 8.14 7.48 -3.57
N LEU A 19 7.20 8.17 -2.90
CA LEU A 19 6.61 9.39 -3.44
C LEU A 19 7.66 10.47 -3.68
N GLN A 20 8.59 10.65 -2.75
CA GLN A 20 9.69 11.60 -2.91
C GLN A 20 10.57 11.24 -4.12
N TYR A 21 10.89 9.95 -4.30
CA TYR A 21 11.65 9.49 -5.46
C TYR A 21 10.90 9.75 -6.76
N LEU A 22 9.60 9.44 -6.82
CA LEU A 22 8.78 9.68 -8.00
C LEU A 22 8.67 11.17 -8.32
N ASP A 23 8.46 12.03 -7.33
CA ASP A 23 8.39 13.48 -7.52
C ASP A 23 9.72 14.09 -8.03
N GLN A 24 10.86 13.55 -7.59
CA GLN A 24 12.19 14.02 -8.00
C GLN A 24 12.63 13.52 -9.38
N ASN A 25 12.16 12.34 -9.80
CA ASN A 25 12.69 11.65 -10.98
C ASN A 25 11.67 11.50 -12.11
N TRP A 26 10.38 11.72 -11.83
CA TRP A 26 9.29 11.51 -12.77
C TRP A 26 8.32 12.69 -12.77
N GLU A 27 7.47 12.74 -13.80
CA GLU A 27 6.40 13.73 -13.85
C GLU A 27 5.37 13.47 -12.75
N ARG A 28 4.76 14.54 -12.23
CA ARG A 28 3.71 14.51 -11.19
C ARG A 28 2.59 13.48 -11.45
N ARG A 29 2.23 13.24 -12.72
CA ARG A 29 1.22 12.24 -13.11
C ARG A 29 1.56 10.83 -12.64
N VAL A 30 2.85 10.49 -12.56
CA VAL A 30 3.33 9.17 -12.14
C VAL A 30 3.15 9.01 -10.63
N SER A 31 3.48 10.05 -9.85
CA SER A 31 3.23 10.05 -8.40
C SER A 31 1.73 9.91 -8.08
N LEU A 32 0.87 10.61 -8.82
CA LEU A 32 -0.58 10.48 -8.66
C LEU A 32 -1.08 9.08 -9.00
N ALA A 33 -0.67 8.53 -10.15
CA ALA A 33 -1.05 7.18 -10.55
C ALA A 33 -0.57 6.11 -9.54
N PHE A 34 0.60 6.32 -8.92
CA PHE A 34 1.09 5.45 -7.86
C PHE A 34 0.22 5.51 -6.60
N ILE A 35 -0.19 6.72 -6.17
CA ILE A 35 -1.13 6.89 -5.05
C ILE A 35 -2.44 6.18 -5.35
N ASP A 36 -3.02 6.42 -6.53
CA ASP A 36 -4.30 5.79 -6.94
C ASP A 36 -4.21 4.27 -6.92
N THR A 37 -3.11 3.71 -7.43
CA THR A 37 -2.86 2.26 -7.43
C THR A 37 -2.78 1.71 -6.01
N VAL A 38 -2.10 2.41 -5.09
CA VAL A 38 -1.98 1.96 -3.70
C VAL A 38 -3.32 2.03 -2.97
N GLU A 39 -4.09 3.10 -3.15
CA GLU A 39 -5.45 3.23 -2.58
C GLU A 39 -6.40 2.16 -3.11
N GLU A 40 -6.36 1.85 -4.41
CA GLU A 40 -7.15 0.77 -5.02
C GLU A 40 -6.81 -0.59 -4.38
N ASN A 41 -5.53 -0.92 -4.23
CA ASN A 41 -5.13 -2.17 -3.58
C ASN A 41 -5.56 -2.24 -2.12
N ILE A 42 -5.48 -1.13 -1.37
CA ILE A 42 -5.96 -1.06 0.01
C ILE A 42 -7.47 -1.27 0.07
N SER A 43 -8.22 -0.76 -0.92
CA SER A 43 -9.66 -0.98 -1.02
C SER A 43 -9.99 -2.47 -1.21
N PHE A 44 -9.26 -3.18 -2.07
CA PHE A 44 -9.42 -4.63 -2.24
C PHE A 44 -9.09 -5.40 -0.96
N ILE A 45 -8.02 -5.03 -0.25
CA ILE A 45 -7.67 -5.62 1.06
C ILE A 45 -8.79 -5.39 2.08
N LYS A 46 -9.41 -4.19 2.07
CA LYS A 46 -10.50 -3.84 2.98
C LYS A 46 -11.77 -4.64 2.69
N GLU A 47 -12.08 -4.88 1.43
CA GLU A 47 -13.23 -5.67 0.99
C GLU A 47 -13.02 -7.16 1.24
N ASN A 48 -11.82 -7.67 0.95
CA ASN A 48 -11.47 -9.07 1.12
C ASN A 48 -10.03 -9.26 1.66
N PRO A 49 -9.83 -9.24 2.99
CA PRO A 49 -8.50 -9.36 3.61
C PRO A 49 -7.76 -10.68 3.33
N ARG A 50 -8.45 -11.69 2.79
CA ARG A 50 -7.88 -13.01 2.47
C ARG A 50 -7.67 -13.22 0.97
N GLN A 51 -7.86 -12.18 0.15
CA GLN A 51 -7.67 -12.23 -1.30
C GLN A 51 -6.23 -12.57 -1.68
N PHE A 52 -5.25 -12.02 -0.97
CA PHE A 52 -3.84 -12.27 -1.23
C PHE A 52 -3.37 -13.57 -0.53
N PRO A 53 -2.53 -14.39 -1.19
CA PRO A 53 -1.99 -15.62 -0.59
C PRO A 53 -1.10 -15.30 0.61
N LEU A 54 -0.91 -16.27 1.50
CA LEU A 54 0.07 -16.12 2.58
C LEU A 54 1.48 -16.18 2.00
N ILE A 55 2.31 -15.19 2.32
CA ILE A 55 3.75 -15.18 2.03
C ILE A 55 4.58 -15.68 3.22
N ASN A 56 4.03 -15.58 4.44
CA ASN A 56 4.60 -16.18 5.64
C ASN A 56 3.48 -16.81 6.48
N ILE A 57 3.45 -18.14 6.52
CA ILE A 57 2.40 -18.91 7.20
C ILE A 57 2.48 -18.74 8.72
N GLU A 58 3.69 -18.76 9.29
CA GLU A 58 3.91 -18.70 10.74
C GLU A 58 3.43 -17.37 11.33
N LEU A 59 3.73 -16.26 10.63
CA LEU A 59 3.35 -14.91 11.05
C LEU A 59 1.99 -14.46 10.49
N SER A 60 1.32 -15.31 9.73
CA SER A 60 0.06 -14.99 9.03
C SER A 60 0.14 -13.73 8.14
N ILE A 61 1.29 -13.51 7.50
CA ILE A 61 1.52 -12.38 6.58
C ILE A 61 1.09 -12.78 5.17
N ARG A 62 0.32 -11.91 4.53
CA ARG A 62 -0.15 -12.02 3.14
C ARG A 62 0.52 -10.95 2.29
#